data_AF-A0A653BXH0-F1
#
_entry.id   AF-A0A653BXH0-F1
#
_cell.length_a   1.000
_cell.length_b   1.000
_cell.length_c   1.000
_cell.angle_alpha   90.00
_cell.angle_beta   90.00
_cell.angle_gamma   90.00
#
_symmetry.space_group_name_H-M   'P 1'
#
loop_
_entity.id
_entity.type
_entity.pdbx_description
1 polymer ?
#
loop_
_entity_poly.entity_id
_entity_poly.type
_entity_poly.pdbx_seq_one_letter_code
_entity_poly.pdbx_strand_id
1 'polypeptide(L)'
;MKREAELELREQLKLQSQAFNDHLADAIRTRELEIERAFARKFDEMLEEERCRFKMQLAAIVGRLKGLDQAIKEKNDADEASKQAQVLWSACQALLRAIKAGCPGIPWKDQMRPLEPELKAVEKAAADNDELVCAVLKGIPKEAKERGVYPEDALRERFLKVEQVARTVALVPETGAPLPIHVLSFIQSLLLIKSPSPIPAGELNDEKVDFAKLNTNDILQRARYWLDRGDFAQTLRYMNLLKGAPRCVARQWMNETRILLETQQAANTLMAHAASSGLTYL
;
A
#
# COMPACT_ATOMS: atom_id res chain seq x y z
N MET A 1 -13.75 113.08 56.26
CA MET A 1 -12.69 112.38 57.01
C MET A 1 -13.00 110.91 57.28
N LYS A 2 -13.75 110.50 58.33
CA LYS A 2 -13.96 109.05 58.61
C LYS A 2 -14.78 108.31 57.54
N ARG A 3 -15.82 108.93 56.97
CA ARG A 3 -16.69 108.31 55.94
C ARG A 3 -16.02 108.14 54.57
N GLU A 4 -15.09 109.03 54.20
CA GLU A 4 -14.36 108.95 52.92
C GLU A 4 -13.30 107.85 52.97
N ALA A 5 -12.55 107.74 54.08
CA ALA A 5 -11.60 106.64 54.28
C ALA A 5 -12.28 105.26 54.34
N GLU A 6 -13.48 105.16 54.91
CA GLU A 6 -14.29 103.93 54.88
C GLU A 6 -14.79 103.58 53.46
N LEU A 7 -15.04 104.58 52.61
CA LEU A 7 -15.44 104.40 51.21
C LEU A 7 -14.26 103.92 50.36
N GLU A 8 -13.10 104.57 50.48
CA GLU A 8 -11.86 104.19 49.79
C GLU A 8 -11.40 102.78 50.20
N LEU A 9 -11.48 102.44 51.49
CA LEU A 9 -11.17 101.09 51.98
C LEU A 9 -12.11 100.03 51.39
N ARG A 10 -13.41 100.35 51.26
CA ARG A 10 -14.39 99.46 50.63
C ARG A 10 -14.14 99.28 49.14
N GLU A 11 -13.70 100.32 48.44
CA GLU A 11 -13.35 100.22 47.02
C GLU A 11 -12.07 99.41 46.80
N GLN A 12 -11.04 99.61 47.64
CA GLN A 12 -9.82 98.81 47.60
C GLN A 12 -10.10 97.33 47.90
N LEU A 13 -10.94 97.03 48.89
CA LEU A 13 -11.37 95.66 49.19
C LEU A 13 -12.18 95.05 48.05
N LYS A 14 -13.01 95.84 47.35
CA LYS A 14 -13.75 95.38 46.16
C LYS A 14 -12.81 95.06 45.00
N LEU A 15 -11.86 95.94 44.70
CA LEU A 15 -10.87 95.73 43.64
C LEU A 15 -9.98 94.53 43.96
N GLN A 16 -9.56 94.40 45.22
CA GLN A 16 -8.79 93.25 45.70
C GLN A 16 -9.61 91.96 45.59
N SER A 17 -10.88 91.97 45.99
CA SER A 17 -11.78 90.83 45.84
C SER A 17 -12.01 90.46 44.38
N GLN A 18 -12.15 91.44 43.48
CA GLN A 18 -12.29 91.21 42.04
C GLN A 18 -11.02 90.62 41.45
N ALA A 19 -9.85 91.21 41.72
CA ALA A 19 -8.58 90.67 41.26
C ALA A 19 -8.29 89.27 41.82
N PHE A 20 -8.68 88.98 43.07
CA PHE A 20 -8.60 87.63 43.63
C PHE A 20 -9.55 86.66 42.95
N ASN A 21 -10.79 87.07 42.66
CA ASN A 21 -11.75 86.24 41.95
C ASN A 21 -11.29 85.94 40.52
N ASP A 22 -10.71 86.93 39.83
CA ASP A 22 -10.15 86.76 38.49
C ASP A 22 -8.93 85.83 38.50
N HIS A 23 -8.01 86.02 39.46
CA HIS A 23 -6.87 85.11 39.64
C HIS A 23 -7.31 83.68 39.99
N LEU A 24 -8.33 83.51 40.83
CA LEU A 24 -8.90 82.19 41.14
C LEU A 24 -9.56 81.57 39.91
N ALA A 25 -10.29 82.35 39.11
CA ALA A 25 -10.90 81.87 37.88
C ALA A 25 -9.84 81.41 36.87
N ASP A 26 -8.76 82.16 36.71
CA ASP A 26 -7.65 81.78 35.82
C ASP A 26 -6.86 80.59 36.37
N ALA A 27 -6.65 80.51 37.69
CA ALA A 27 -6.07 79.32 38.32
C ALA A 27 -6.94 78.07 38.12
N ILE A 28 -8.27 78.20 38.23
CA ILE A 28 -9.19 77.09 37.96
C ILE A 28 -9.12 76.67 36.48
N ARG A 29 -9.17 77.61 35.54
CA ARG A 29 -9.05 77.33 34.10
C ARG A 29 -7.74 76.64 33.74
N THR A 30 -6.63 77.09 34.31
CA THR A 30 -5.32 76.44 34.07
C THR A 30 -5.30 75.02 34.61
N ARG A 31 -5.90 74.77 35.79
CA ARG A 31 -6.03 73.41 36.34
C ARG A 31 -6.95 72.53 35.52
N GLU A 32 -8.08 73.05 35.03
CA GLU A 32 -8.98 72.33 34.14
C GLU A 32 -8.24 71.89 32.87
N LEU A 33 -7.51 72.80 32.22
CA LEU A 33 -6.70 72.48 31.03
C LEU A 33 -5.59 71.48 31.33
N GLU A 34 -4.93 71.57 32.48
CA GLU A 34 -3.92 70.59 32.90
C GLU A 34 -4.54 69.21 33.12
N ILE A 35 -5.70 69.15 33.78
CA ILE A 35 -6.45 67.91 34.03
C ILE A 35 -6.91 67.30 32.71
N GLU A 36 -7.50 68.09 31.80
CA GLU A 36 -7.93 67.63 30.48
C GLU A 36 -6.75 67.08 29.66
N ARG A 37 -5.62 67.78 29.64
CA ARG A 37 -4.41 67.30 28.95
C ARG A 37 -3.87 66.02 29.56
N ALA A 38 -3.86 65.91 30.89
CA ALA A 38 -3.41 64.71 31.57
C ALA A 38 -4.36 63.52 31.32
N PHE A 39 -5.68 63.76 31.31
CA PHE A 39 -6.66 62.73 30.98
C PHE A 39 -6.57 62.30 29.53
N ALA A 40 -6.46 63.22 28.58
CA ALA A 40 -6.31 62.91 27.16
C ALA A 40 -5.07 62.03 26.93
N ARG A 41 -3.92 62.39 27.51
CA ARG A 41 -2.69 61.58 27.42
C ARG A 41 -2.86 60.19 28.00
N LYS A 42 -3.42 60.07 29.21
CA LYS A 42 -3.67 58.76 29.83
C LYS A 42 -4.64 57.92 29.02
N PHE A 43 -5.67 58.54 28.45
CA PHE A 43 -6.64 57.86 27.61
C PHE A 43 -5.99 57.33 26.33
N ASP A 44 -5.19 58.17 25.66
CA ASP A 44 -4.44 57.78 24.47
C ASP A 44 -3.42 56.66 24.78
N GLU A 45 -2.71 56.73 25.90
CA GLU A 45 -1.79 55.68 26.36
C GLU A 45 -2.51 54.35 26.58
N MET A 46 -3.63 54.35 27.34
CA MET A 46 -4.43 53.13 27.55
C MET A 46 -4.98 52.57 26.23
N LEU A 47 -5.39 53.45 25.33
CA LEU A 47 -5.96 53.05 24.04
C LEU A 47 -4.89 52.43 23.13
N GLU A 48 -3.68 52.97 23.12
CA GLU A 48 -2.55 52.38 22.39
C GLU A 48 -2.06 51.07 23.03
N GLU A 49 -2.07 50.95 24.36
CA GLU A 49 -1.77 49.70 25.05
C GLU A 49 -2.76 48.58 24.67
N GLU A 50 -4.06 48.86 24.72
CA GLU A 50 -5.09 47.91 24.30
C GLU A 50 -4.99 47.57 22.81
N ARG A 51 -4.73 48.56 21.95
CA ARG A 51 -4.46 48.31 20.51
C ARG A 51 -3.26 47.40 20.31
N CYS A 52 -2.17 47.61 21.05
CA CYS A 52 -0.99 46.76 20.97
C CYS A 52 -1.30 45.33 21.45
N ARG A 53 -2.01 45.17 22.56
CA ARG A 53 -2.46 43.85 23.05
C ARG A 53 -3.33 43.13 22.03
N PHE A 54 -4.32 43.81 21.45
CA PHE A 54 -5.18 43.23 20.41
C PHE A 54 -4.39 42.84 19.17
N LYS A 55 -3.46 43.68 18.70
CA LYS A 55 -2.58 43.34 17.56
C LYS A 55 -1.73 42.10 17.83
N MET A 56 -1.16 41.98 19.04
CA MET A 56 -0.38 40.79 19.42
C MET A 56 -1.26 39.52 19.44
N GLN A 57 -2.46 39.60 20.02
CA GLN A 57 -3.40 38.49 20.02
C GLN A 57 -3.84 38.10 18.61
N LEU A 58 -4.14 39.08 17.75
CA LEU A 58 -4.48 38.84 16.35
C LEU A 58 -3.31 38.18 15.59
N ALA A 59 -2.08 38.67 15.78
CA ALA A 59 -0.90 38.07 15.17
C ALA A 59 -0.71 36.61 15.62
N ALA A 60 -0.93 36.31 16.90
CA ALA A 60 -0.87 34.96 17.43
C ALA A 60 -1.95 34.04 16.82
N ILE A 61 -3.19 34.52 16.71
CA ILE A 61 -4.29 33.77 16.08
C ILE A 61 -4.01 33.52 14.60
N VAL A 62 -3.58 34.55 13.87
CA VAL A 62 -3.22 34.43 12.44
C VAL A 62 -2.07 33.45 12.24
N GLY A 63 -1.06 33.48 13.13
CA GLY A 63 0.04 32.51 13.11
C GLY A 63 -0.44 31.07 13.31
N ARG A 64 -1.33 30.84 14.28
CA ARG A 64 -1.95 29.52 14.53
C ARG A 64 -2.79 29.04 13.35
N LEU A 65 -3.59 29.93 12.75
CA LEU A 65 -4.41 29.59 11.58
C LEU A 65 -3.55 29.22 10.37
N LYS A 66 -2.47 29.94 10.11
CA LYS A 66 -1.51 29.60 9.04
C LYS A 66 -0.84 28.26 9.30
N GLY A 67 -0.40 28.00 10.54
CA GLY A 67 0.20 26.72 10.91
C GLY A 67 -0.78 25.56 10.75
N LEU A 68 -2.05 25.77 11.11
CA LEU A 68 -3.11 24.78 10.92
C LEU A 68 -3.40 24.55 9.43
N ASP A 69 -3.51 25.60 8.62
CA ASP A 69 -3.74 25.48 7.17
C ASP A 69 -2.60 24.72 6.49
N GLN A 70 -1.35 24.98 6.87
CA GLN A 70 -0.21 24.23 6.37
C GLN A 70 -0.24 22.76 6.81
N ALA A 71 -0.50 22.49 8.10
CA ALA A 71 -0.60 21.12 8.60
C ALA A 71 -1.76 20.33 7.96
N ILE A 72 -2.87 20.99 7.65
CA ILE A 72 -3.99 20.36 6.93
C ILE A 72 -3.60 20.02 5.49
N LYS A 73 -2.89 20.91 4.79
CA LYS A 73 -2.42 20.64 3.42
C LYS A 73 -1.45 19.47 3.38
N GLU A 74 -0.42 19.50 4.22
CA GLU A 74 0.56 18.41 4.33
C GLU A 74 -0.12 17.07 4.67
N LYS A 75 -1.11 17.09 5.57
CA LYS A 75 -1.89 15.90 5.89
C LYS A 75 -2.76 15.43 4.72
N ASN A 76 -3.41 16.34 4.00
CA ASN A 76 -4.25 15.96 2.87
C ASN A 76 -3.43 15.28 1.76
N ASP A 77 -2.24 15.81 1.46
CA ASP A 77 -1.34 15.22 0.46
C ASP A 77 -0.88 13.80 0.89
N ALA A 78 -0.55 13.62 2.18
CA ALA A 78 -0.22 12.30 2.73
C ALA A 78 -1.41 11.32 2.70
N ASP A 79 -2.61 11.81 3.05
CA ASP A 79 -3.85 11.01 3.04
C ASP A 79 -4.23 10.59 1.61
N GLU A 80 -4.01 11.44 0.59
CA GLU A 80 -4.23 11.10 -0.81
C GLU A 80 -3.29 9.98 -1.29
N ALA A 81 -2.00 10.08 -0.97
CA ALA A 81 -1.02 9.04 -1.31
C ALA A 81 -1.32 7.71 -0.59
N SER A 82 -1.72 7.76 0.68
CA SER A 82 -2.13 6.57 1.45
C SER A 82 -3.36 5.88 0.84
N LYS A 83 -4.37 6.66 0.43
CA LYS A 83 -5.55 6.12 -0.26
C LYS A 83 -5.18 5.44 -1.58
N GLN A 84 -4.30 6.03 -2.37
CA GLN A 84 -3.82 5.42 -3.61
C GLN A 84 -3.14 4.06 -3.35
N ALA A 85 -2.24 3.99 -2.38
CA ALA A 85 -1.58 2.74 -2.00
C ALA A 85 -2.60 1.67 -1.51
N GLN A 86 -3.62 2.06 -0.76
CA GLN A 86 -4.68 1.15 -0.31
C GLN A 86 -5.53 0.62 -1.47
N VAL A 87 -5.89 1.48 -2.43
CA VAL A 87 -6.64 1.08 -3.63
C VAL A 87 -5.79 0.10 -4.45
N LEU A 88 -4.51 0.39 -4.66
CA LEU A 88 -3.60 -0.51 -5.37
C LEU A 88 -3.41 -1.83 -4.64
N TRP A 89 -3.26 -1.83 -3.31
CA TRP A 89 -3.19 -3.05 -2.51
C TRP A 89 -4.47 -3.89 -2.65
N SER A 90 -5.64 -3.26 -2.61
CA SER A 90 -6.93 -3.94 -2.78
C SER A 90 -7.09 -4.56 -4.18
N ALA A 91 -6.61 -3.87 -5.22
CA ALA A 91 -6.59 -4.38 -6.60
C ALA A 91 -5.63 -5.57 -6.73
N CYS A 92 -4.44 -5.50 -6.13
CA CYS A 92 -3.49 -6.62 -6.11
C CYS A 92 -4.04 -7.82 -5.33
N GLN A 93 -4.75 -7.58 -4.23
CA GLN A 93 -5.41 -8.64 -3.47
C GLN A 93 -6.54 -9.30 -4.28
N ALA A 94 -7.33 -8.51 -5.02
CA ALA A 94 -8.33 -9.03 -5.93
C ALA A 94 -7.71 -9.89 -7.04
N LEU A 95 -6.59 -9.45 -7.62
CA LEU A 95 -5.82 -10.24 -8.59
C LEU A 95 -5.32 -11.57 -8.00
N LEU A 96 -4.70 -11.54 -6.81
CA LEU A 96 -4.22 -12.75 -6.14
C LEU A 96 -5.37 -13.72 -5.84
N ARG A 97 -6.53 -13.19 -5.42
CA ARG A 97 -7.74 -14.00 -5.22
C ARG A 97 -8.23 -14.58 -6.53
N ALA A 98 -8.23 -13.84 -7.63
CA ALA A 98 -8.63 -14.35 -8.94
C ALA A 98 -7.71 -15.50 -9.43
N ILE A 99 -6.41 -15.45 -9.09
CA ILE A 99 -5.45 -16.53 -9.42
C ILE A 99 -5.66 -17.77 -8.53
N LYS A 100 -5.90 -17.58 -7.23
CA LYS A 100 -6.01 -18.68 -6.26
C LYS A 100 -7.39 -19.31 -6.18
N ALA A 101 -8.45 -18.51 -6.32
CA ALA A 101 -9.81 -18.96 -6.14
C ALA A 101 -10.30 -19.71 -7.39
N GLY A 102 -10.32 -21.04 -7.32
CA GLY A 102 -11.19 -21.83 -8.18
C GLY A 102 -12.64 -21.70 -7.72
N CYS A 103 -13.59 -21.58 -8.64
CA CYS A 103 -15.01 -21.59 -8.29
C CYS A 103 -15.41 -23.00 -7.80
N PRO A 104 -15.83 -23.16 -6.52
CA PRO A 104 -16.24 -24.46 -6.02
C PRO A 104 -17.50 -24.93 -6.75
N GLY A 105 -17.49 -26.20 -7.20
CA GLY A 105 -18.63 -26.80 -7.91
C GLY A 105 -18.58 -26.71 -9.44
N ILE A 106 -17.59 -26.01 -10.02
CA ILE A 106 -17.38 -25.96 -11.48
C ILE A 106 -16.26 -26.94 -11.87
N PRO A 107 -16.36 -27.72 -12.96
CA PRO A 107 -15.28 -28.55 -13.45
C PRO A 107 -14.02 -27.73 -13.78
N TRP A 108 -12.83 -28.29 -13.55
CA TRP A 108 -11.52 -27.64 -13.78
C TRP A 108 -11.33 -26.99 -15.16
N LYS A 109 -12.08 -27.42 -16.18
CA LYS A 109 -12.04 -26.87 -17.54
C LYS A 109 -12.67 -25.49 -17.67
N ASP A 110 -13.70 -25.22 -16.86
CA ASP A 110 -14.50 -24.00 -16.91
C ASP A 110 -14.16 -23.06 -15.74
N GLN A 111 -13.16 -23.41 -14.93
CA GLN A 111 -12.66 -22.59 -13.82
C GLN A 111 -11.73 -21.44 -14.28
N MET A 112 -11.40 -21.36 -15.57
CA MET A 112 -10.54 -20.29 -16.10
C MET A 112 -11.36 -19.01 -16.31
N ARG A 113 -10.87 -17.92 -15.74
CA ARG A 113 -11.41 -16.57 -15.92
C ARG A 113 -10.30 -15.66 -16.46
N PRO A 114 -10.58 -14.80 -17.46
CA PRO A 114 -9.61 -13.82 -17.95
C PRO A 114 -9.19 -12.89 -16.81
N LEU A 115 -7.88 -12.63 -16.69
CA LEU A 115 -7.30 -11.75 -15.67
C LEU A 115 -7.22 -10.29 -16.13
N GLU A 116 -7.61 -9.99 -17.38
CA GLU A 116 -7.65 -8.63 -17.91
C GLU A 116 -8.36 -7.59 -17.02
N PRO A 117 -9.57 -7.84 -16.45
CA PRO A 117 -10.24 -6.80 -15.68
C PRO A 117 -9.50 -6.48 -14.38
N GLU A 118 -8.91 -7.48 -13.73
CA GLU A 118 -8.12 -7.31 -12.52
C GLU A 118 -6.79 -6.60 -12.83
N LEU A 119 -6.14 -6.92 -13.95
CA LEU A 119 -4.92 -6.24 -14.40
C LEU A 119 -5.17 -4.78 -14.77
N LYS A 120 -6.29 -4.48 -15.44
CA LYS A 120 -6.72 -3.10 -15.73
C LYS A 120 -7.04 -2.34 -14.45
N ALA A 121 -7.57 -3.01 -13.42
CA ALA A 121 -7.81 -2.39 -12.13
C ALA A 121 -6.50 -2.02 -11.41
N VAL A 122 -5.48 -2.90 -11.48
CA VAL A 122 -4.14 -2.60 -10.95
C VAL A 122 -3.49 -1.45 -11.72
N GLU A 123 -3.61 -1.44 -13.06
CA GLU A 123 -3.07 -0.37 -13.91
C GLU A 123 -3.70 0.99 -13.59
N LYS A 124 -5.02 1.03 -13.34
CA LYS A 124 -5.73 2.27 -12.95
C LYS A 124 -5.44 2.72 -11.52
N ALA A 125 -5.09 1.80 -10.64
CA ALA A 125 -4.80 2.09 -9.25
C ALA A 125 -3.36 2.54 -9.01
N ALA A 126 -2.47 2.29 -9.99
CA ALA A 126 -1.09 2.71 -9.93
C ALA A 126 -0.95 4.22 -10.12
N ALA A 127 0.07 4.80 -9.49
CA ALA A 127 0.42 6.18 -9.76
C ALA A 127 0.88 6.34 -11.22
N ASP A 128 0.65 7.52 -11.79
CA ASP A 128 1.07 7.84 -13.14
C ASP A 128 2.61 7.67 -13.26
N ASN A 129 3.04 6.61 -13.95
CA ASN A 129 4.44 6.20 -14.18
C ASN A 129 5.15 5.40 -13.07
N ASP A 130 4.45 4.55 -12.31
CA ASP A 130 5.15 3.51 -11.53
C ASP A 130 5.88 2.51 -12.46
N GLU A 131 7.19 2.73 -12.68
CA GLU A 131 8.03 1.92 -13.58
C GLU A 131 7.98 0.43 -13.24
N LEU A 132 7.96 0.11 -11.93
CA LEU A 132 7.92 -1.26 -11.44
C LEU A 132 6.59 -1.92 -11.78
N VAL A 133 5.46 -1.23 -11.59
CA VAL A 133 4.13 -1.78 -11.92
C VAL A 133 4.03 -2.01 -13.43
N CYS A 134 4.47 -1.05 -14.24
CA CYS A 134 4.49 -1.21 -15.69
C CYS A 134 5.40 -2.37 -16.15
N ALA A 135 6.58 -2.55 -15.55
CA ALA A 135 7.50 -3.63 -15.87
C ALA A 135 6.91 -5.00 -15.50
N VAL A 136 6.30 -5.12 -14.32
CA VAL A 136 5.66 -6.37 -13.88
C VAL A 136 4.45 -6.70 -14.75
N LEU A 137 3.59 -5.72 -15.07
CA LEU A 137 2.45 -5.93 -15.98
C LEU A 137 2.88 -6.39 -17.38
N LYS A 138 4.03 -5.92 -17.88
CA LYS A 138 4.62 -6.38 -19.15
C LYS A 138 5.19 -7.80 -19.05
N GLY A 139 5.73 -8.18 -17.89
CA GLY A 139 6.29 -9.50 -17.63
C GLY A 139 5.26 -10.63 -17.54
N ILE A 140 3.98 -10.31 -17.32
CA ILE A 140 2.91 -11.30 -17.26
C ILE A 140 2.65 -11.93 -18.64
N PRO A 141 2.66 -13.27 -18.77
CA PRO A 141 2.45 -13.96 -20.03
C PRO A 141 1.08 -13.64 -20.63
N LYS A 142 1.01 -13.47 -21.96
CA LYS A 142 -0.23 -13.12 -22.68
C LYS A 142 -1.35 -14.15 -22.49
N GLU A 143 -0.97 -15.44 -22.43
CA GLU A 143 -1.91 -16.54 -22.19
C GLU A 143 -2.68 -16.36 -20.88
N ALA A 144 -2.02 -15.87 -19.82
CA ALA A 144 -2.67 -15.60 -18.55
C ALA A 144 -3.62 -14.40 -18.60
N LYS A 145 -3.35 -13.41 -19.46
CA LYS A 145 -4.20 -12.21 -19.60
C LYS A 145 -5.53 -12.57 -20.26
N GLU A 146 -5.45 -13.18 -21.44
CA GLU A 146 -6.61 -13.43 -22.30
C GLU A 146 -7.44 -14.64 -21.87
N ARG A 147 -6.78 -15.78 -21.58
CA ARG A 147 -7.46 -17.03 -21.23
C ARG A 147 -7.69 -17.17 -19.73
N GLY A 148 -6.80 -16.59 -18.93
CA GLY A 148 -6.73 -16.86 -17.49
C GLY A 148 -5.78 -18.01 -17.15
N VAL A 149 -5.67 -18.28 -15.85
CA VAL A 149 -4.74 -19.25 -15.28
C VAL A 149 -5.54 -20.39 -14.65
N TYR A 150 -5.05 -21.61 -14.75
CA TYR A 150 -5.62 -22.73 -14.01
C TYR A 150 -5.34 -22.56 -12.51
N PRO A 151 -6.35 -22.64 -11.62
CA PRO A 151 -6.10 -22.59 -10.19
C PRO A 151 -5.28 -23.81 -9.73
N GLU A 152 -4.66 -23.69 -8.56
CA GLU A 152 -3.83 -24.74 -7.97
C GLU A 152 -4.56 -26.09 -7.84
N ASP A 153 -5.84 -26.05 -7.46
CA ASP A 153 -6.66 -27.26 -7.32
C ASP A 153 -6.89 -27.96 -8.66
N ALA A 154 -7.16 -27.19 -9.73
CA ALA A 154 -7.30 -27.73 -11.08
C ALA A 154 -6.01 -28.38 -11.59
N LEU A 155 -4.86 -27.76 -11.31
CA LEU A 155 -3.55 -28.33 -11.66
C LEU A 155 -3.26 -29.61 -10.86
N ARG A 156 -3.69 -29.68 -9.60
CA ARG A 156 -3.54 -30.88 -8.76
C ARG A 156 -4.36 -32.05 -9.29
N GLU A 157 -5.63 -31.83 -9.64
CA GLU A 157 -6.48 -32.86 -10.25
C GLU A 157 -5.92 -33.35 -11.60
N ARG A 158 -5.44 -32.41 -12.43
CA ARG A 158 -4.87 -32.73 -13.73
C ARG A 158 -3.55 -33.49 -13.59
N PHE A 159 -2.75 -33.19 -12.59
CA PHE A 159 -1.49 -33.88 -12.33
C PHE A 159 -1.70 -35.37 -12.12
N LEU A 160 -2.76 -35.81 -11.43
CA LEU A 160 -3.03 -37.24 -11.20
C LEU A 160 -3.20 -38.01 -12.53
N LYS A 161 -3.82 -37.39 -13.53
CA LYS A 161 -3.96 -37.98 -14.87
C LYS A 161 -2.62 -38.00 -15.60
N VAL A 162 -1.84 -36.92 -15.49
CA VAL A 162 -0.50 -36.82 -16.09
C VAL A 162 0.44 -37.85 -15.48
N GLU A 163 0.41 -38.02 -14.16
CA GLU A 163 1.19 -39.03 -13.42
C GLU A 163 0.84 -40.43 -13.91
N GLN A 164 -0.45 -40.76 -14.03
CA GLN A 164 -0.89 -42.07 -14.51
C GLN A 164 -0.38 -42.35 -15.93
N VAL A 165 -0.56 -41.41 -16.86
CA VAL A 165 -0.11 -41.58 -18.25
C VAL A 165 1.42 -41.59 -18.34
N ALA A 166 2.12 -40.73 -17.61
CA ALA A 166 3.58 -40.68 -17.60
C ALA A 166 4.19 -41.99 -17.07
N ARG A 167 3.56 -42.65 -16.08
CA ARG A 167 3.97 -43.98 -15.61
C ARG A 167 3.79 -45.06 -16.68
N THR A 168 2.69 -45.04 -17.42
CA THR A 168 2.47 -46.03 -18.50
C THR A 168 3.50 -45.92 -19.62
N VAL A 169 4.17 -44.78 -19.74
CA VAL A 169 5.13 -44.47 -20.81
C VAL A 169 6.57 -44.37 -20.27
N ALA A 170 6.81 -44.80 -19.03
CA ALA A 170 8.09 -44.59 -18.32
C ALA A 170 9.33 -45.18 -19.03
N LEU A 171 9.20 -46.26 -19.80
CA LEU A 171 10.31 -46.91 -20.53
C LEU A 171 10.54 -46.36 -21.95
N VAL A 172 9.70 -45.44 -22.43
CA VAL A 172 9.72 -45.01 -23.82
C VAL A 172 10.69 -43.82 -24.00
N PRO A 173 11.76 -43.97 -24.80
CA PRO A 173 12.72 -42.90 -25.09
C PRO A 173 12.12 -41.77 -25.94
N GLU A 174 12.83 -40.63 -26.02
CA GLU A 174 12.36 -39.41 -26.72
C GLU A 174 12.19 -39.58 -28.23
N THR A 175 12.98 -40.47 -28.84
CA THR A 175 12.97 -40.76 -30.29
C THR A 175 11.77 -41.61 -30.73
N GLY A 176 10.88 -41.95 -29.80
CA GLY A 176 9.83 -42.94 -30.02
C GLY A 176 10.35 -44.36 -29.90
N ALA A 177 9.42 -45.30 -29.70
CA ALA A 177 9.72 -46.71 -29.52
C ALA A 177 8.80 -47.59 -30.37
N PRO A 178 9.24 -48.79 -30.77
CA PRO A 178 8.35 -49.80 -31.36
C PRO A 178 7.16 -50.12 -30.45
N LEU A 179 6.01 -50.46 -31.04
CA LEU A 179 4.76 -50.82 -30.34
C LEU A 179 4.94 -51.82 -29.16
N PRO A 180 5.78 -52.87 -29.26
CA PRO A 180 6.01 -53.78 -28.12
C PRO A 180 6.55 -53.09 -26.86
N ILE A 181 7.37 -52.05 -27.01
CA ILE A 181 7.95 -51.31 -25.88
C ILE A 181 6.85 -50.51 -25.15
N HIS A 182 5.87 -49.98 -25.87
CA HIS A 182 4.70 -49.34 -25.25
C HIS A 182 3.87 -50.34 -24.43
N VAL A 183 3.65 -51.55 -24.95
CA VAL A 183 2.93 -52.61 -24.24
C VAL A 183 3.70 -53.07 -23.00
N LEU A 184 5.02 -53.26 -23.12
CA LEU A 184 5.89 -53.61 -21.99
C LEU A 184 5.89 -52.53 -20.91
N SER A 185 5.96 -51.26 -21.30
CA SER A 185 5.89 -50.12 -20.39
C SER A 185 4.54 -50.06 -19.66
N PHE A 186 3.44 -50.35 -20.36
CA PHE A 186 2.11 -50.46 -19.76
C PHE A 186 2.03 -51.61 -18.74
N ILE A 187 2.48 -52.82 -19.10
CA ILE A 187 2.49 -53.98 -18.20
C ILE A 187 3.36 -53.73 -16.97
N GLN A 188 4.55 -53.14 -17.15
CA GLN A 188 5.43 -52.75 -16.05
C GLN A 188 4.74 -51.77 -15.11
N SER A 189 4.06 -50.76 -15.66
CA SER A 189 3.34 -49.76 -14.85
C SER A 189 2.21 -50.35 -14.00
N LEU A 190 1.64 -51.47 -14.44
CA LEU A 190 0.57 -52.19 -13.74
C LEU A 190 1.12 -53.12 -12.64
N LEU A 191 2.28 -53.74 -12.88
CA LEU A 191 2.96 -54.63 -11.92
C LEU A 191 3.76 -53.86 -10.85
N LEU A 192 4.15 -52.62 -11.10
CA LEU A 192 4.82 -51.77 -10.13
C LEU A 192 3.85 -51.38 -9.01
N ILE A 193 3.96 -52.06 -7.88
CA ILE A 193 3.26 -51.73 -6.64
C ILE A 193 3.64 -50.30 -6.25
N LYS A 194 2.62 -49.47 -5.96
CA LYS A 194 2.80 -48.13 -5.40
C LYS A 194 3.39 -48.26 -4.00
N SER A 195 4.70 -48.40 -3.90
CA SER A 195 5.39 -48.29 -2.63
C SER A 195 5.49 -46.81 -2.28
N PRO A 196 4.88 -46.34 -1.18
CA PRO A 196 5.13 -44.99 -0.69
C PRO A 196 6.52 -44.98 -0.06
N SER A 197 7.58 -44.94 -0.88
CA SER A 197 8.89 -44.57 -0.39
C SER A 197 8.81 -43.12 0.11
N PRO A 198 8.98 -42.85 1.42
CA PRO A 198 9.10 -41.47 1.89
C PRO A 198 10.32 -40.84 1.20
N ILE A 199 10.26 -39.53 0.98
CA ILE A 199 11.44 -38.79 0.51
C ILE A 199 12.57 -39.09 1.50
N PRO A 200 13.77 -39.48 1.02
CA PRO A 200 14.91 -39.74 1.90
C PRO A 200 15.13 -38.55 2.84
N ALA A 201 15.32 -38.80 4.14
CA ALA A 201 15.53 -37.74 5.13
C ALA A 201 16.73 -36.82 4.77
N GLY A 202 17.76 -37.36 4.13
CA GLY A 202 18.88 -36.59 3.62
C GLY A 202 18.50 -35.57 2.54
N GLU A 203 17.50 -35.86 1.71
CA GLU A 203 16.99 -34.90 0.70
C GLU A 203 16.19 -33.76 1.34
N LEU A 204 15.58 -34.00 2.51
CA LEU A 204 14.90 -32.97 3.30
C LEU A 204 15.89 -32.10 4.11
N ASN A 205 17.07 -32.63 4.41
CA ASN A 205 18.12 -31.97 5.17
C ASN A 205 19.17 -31.27 4.26
N ASP A 206 18.85 -31.05 2.98
CA ASP A 206 19.73 -30.46 1.96
C ASP A 206 21.08 -31.19 1.80
N GLU A 207 21.11 -32.50 2.00
CA GLU A 207 22.30 -33.31 1.70
C GLU A 207 22.51 -33.45 0.18
N LYS A 208 23.75 -33.75 -0.23
CA LYS A 208 24.07 -33.96 -1.65
C LYS A 208 23.39 -35.22 -2.18
N VAL A 209 22.32 -35.04 -2.96
CA VAL A 209 21.59 -36.12 -3.63
C VAL A 209 22.01 -36.22 -5.10
N ASP A 210 22.35 -37.44 -5.54
CA ASP A 210 22.62 -37.75 -6.95
C ASP A 210 21.31 -37.85 -7.75
N PHE A 211 20.81 -36.72 -8.26
CA PHE A 211 19.59 -36.69 -9.08
C PHE A 211 19.69 -37.46 -10.41
N ALA A 212 20.91 -37.83 -10.84
CA ALA A 212 21.14 -38.57 -12.08
C ALA A 212 20.70 -40.06 -12.01
N LYS A 213 20.63 -40.63 -10.81
CA LYS A 213 20.27 -42.05 -10.57
C LYS A 213 18.75 -42.27 -10.44
N LEU A 214 17.97 -41.19 -10.51
CA LEU A 214 16.54 -41.23 -10.30
C LEU A 214 15.81 -41.84 -11.50
N ASN A 215 14.97 -42.83 -11.23
CA ASN A 215 14.07 -43.36 -12.26
C ASN A 215 12.87 -42.41 -12.46
N THR A 216 12.22 -42.51 -13.61
CA THR A 216 11.00 -41.74 -13.93
C THR A 216 9.93 -41.87 -12.84
N ASN A 217 9.74 -43.07 -12.28
CA ASN A 217 8.76 -43.31 -11.22
C ASN A 217 9.14 -42.60 -9.91
N ASP A 218 10.42 -42.60 -9.56
CA ASP A 218 10.96 -41.96 -8.37
C ASP A 218 10.81 -40.42 -8.47
N ILE A 219 10.97 -39.87 -9.68
CA ILE A 219 10.76 -38.45 -9.98
C ILE A 219 9.27 -38.09 -9.84
N LEU A 220 8.38 -38.86 -10.46
CA LEU A 220 6.92 -38.63 -10.40
C LEU A 220 6.38 -38.71 -8.97
N GLN A 221 6.93 -39.61 -8.16
CA GLN A 221 6.54 -39.74 -6.76
C GLN A 221 7.00 -38.54 -5.91
N ARG A 222 8.23 -38.07 -6.09
CA ARG A 222 8.70 -36.83 -5.43
C ARG A 222 7.88 -35.62 -5.86
N ALA A 223 7.60 -35.51 -7.16
CA ALA A 223 6.76 -34.46 -7.70
C ALA A 223 5.37 -34.47 -7.04
N ARG A 224 4.75 -35.66 -6.88
CA ARG A 224 3.47 -35.83 -6.17
C ARG A 224 3.55 -35.41 -4.71
N TYR A 225 4.62 -35.78 -4.00
CA TYR A 225 4.80 -35.42 -2.60
C TYR A 225 4.79 -33.90 -2.38
N TRP A 226 5.52 -33.14 -3.20
CA TRP A 226 5.56 -31.68 -3.10
C TRP A 226 4.25 -31.03 -3.58
N LEU A 227 3.58 -31.64 -4.56
CA LEU A 227 2.30 -31.17 -5.08
C LEU A 227 1.17 -31.30 -4.04
N ASP A 228 1.14 -32.42 -3.33
CA ASP A 228 0.17 -32.68 -2.25
C ASP A 228 0.36 -31.68 -1.09
N ARG A 229 1.55 -31.09 -0.95
CA ARG A 229 1.87 -30.02 0.02
C ARG A 229 1.64 -28.60 -0.52
N GLY A 230 1.29 -28.46 -1.80
CA GLY A 230 1.08 -27.17 -2.46
C GLY A 230 2.34 -26.47 -2.97
N ASP A 231 3.51 -27.12 -2.95
CA ASP A 231 4.74 -26.53 -3.50
C ASP A 231 4.89 -26.89 -4.99
N PHE A 232 4.22 -26.11 -5.84
CA PHE A 232 4.28 -26.26 -7.30
C PHE A 232 5.67 -25.95 -7.88
N ALA A 233 6.47 -25.12 -7.21
CA ALA A 233 7.80 -24.76 -7.69
C ALA A 233 8.76 -25.96 -7.60
N GLN A 234 8.78 -26.65 -6.45
CA GLN A 234 9.56 -27.89 -6.31
C GLN A 234 9.00 -29.00 -7.18
N THR A 235 7.67 -29.17 -7.27
CA THR A 235 7.08 -30.13 -8.22
C THR A 235 7.56 -29.89 -9.64
N LEU A 236 7.55 -28.64 -10.12
CA LEU A 236 8.02 -28.31 -11.46
C LEU A 236 9.51 -28.62 -11.66
N ARG A 237 10.34 -28.41 -10.63
CA ARG A 237 11.77 -28.79 -10.65
C ARG A 237 11.97 -30.29 -10.85
N TYR A 238 11.27 -31.13 -10.08
CA TYR A 238 11.33 -32.59 -10.28
C TYR A 238 10.79 -33.00 -11.64
N MET A 239 9.66 -32.43 -12.08
CA MET A 239 9.09 -32.74 -13.39
C MET A 239 10.03 -32.36 -14.55
N ASN A 240 10.86 -31.32 -14.40
CA ASN A 240 11.90 -30.97 -15.39
C ASN A 240 13.04 -31.99 -15.49
N LEU A 241 13.23 -32.86 -14.48
CA LEU A 241 14.18 -33.97 -14.53
C LEU A 241 13.68 -35.15 -15.37
N LEU A 242 12.37 -35.19 -15.69
CA LEU A 242 11.84 -36.21 -16.59
C LEU A 242 12.50 -36.12 -17.96
N LYS A 243 12.77 -37.30 -18.52
CA LYS A 243 13.33 -37.52 -19.86
C LYS A 243 12.39 -38.45 -20.63
N GLY A 244 12.52 -38.51 -21.94
CA GLY A 244 11.71 -39.46 -22.72
C GLY A 244 10.30 -38.95 -23.00
N ALA A 245 9.46 -39.88 -23.45
CA ALA A 245 8.05 -39.63 -23.66
C ALA A 245 7.26 -39.24 -22.36
N PRO A 246 7.64 -39.62 -21.12
CA PRO A 246 7.05 -39.07 -19.90
C PRO A 246 7.15 -37.54 -19.81
N ARG A 247 8.27 -36.97 -20.26
CA ARG A 247 8.46 -35.51 -20.33
C ARG A 247 7.51 -34.87 -21.34
N CYS A 248 7.31 -35.52 -22.50
CA CYS A 248 6.40 -35.05 -23.53
C CYS A 248 4.95 -35.00 -23.03
N VAL A 249 4.50 -36.05 -22.33
CA VAL A 249 3.16 -36.10 -21.70
C VAL A 249 3.00 -35.00 -20.65
N ALA A 250 4.04 -34.79 -19.83
CA ALA A 250 4.03 -33.77 -18.79
C ALA A 250 4.18 -32.34 -19.32
N ARG A 251 4.67 -32.14 -20.54
CA ARG A 251 5.05 -30.82 -21.08
C ARG A 251 3.94 -29.80 -20.99
N GLN A 252 2.72 -30.19 -21.36
CA GLN A 252 1.58 -29.28 -21.32
C GLN A 252 1.24 -28.90 -19.88
N TRP A 253 1.29 -29.83 -18.93
CA TRP A 253 1.05 -29.53 -17.52
C TRP A 253 2.17 -28.63 -16.95
N MET A 254 3.44 -28.94 -17.25
CA MET A 254 4.59 -28.13 -16.82
C MET A 254 4.52 -26.68 -17.33
N ASN A 255 4.06 -26.46 -18.56
CA ASN A 255 3.87 -25.12 -19.11
C ASN A 255 2.76 -24.36 -18.37
N GLU A 256 1.62 -25.00 -18.10
CA GLU A 256 0.54 -24.36 -17.33
C GLU A 256 0.98 -24.02 -15.90
N THR A 257 1.71 -24.93 -15.23
CA THR A 257 2.27 -24.67 -13.91
C THR A 257 3.27 -23.52 -13.94
N ARG A 258 4.08 -23.40 -15.00
CA ARG A 258 4.99 -22.25 -15.17
C ARG A 258 4.22 -20.94 -15.27
N ILE A 259 3.18 -20.88 -16.10
CA ILE A 259 2.33 -19.69 -16.26
C ILE A 259 1.69 -19.30 -14.91
N LEU A 260 1.21 -20.28 -14.14
CA LEU A 260 0.70 -20.05 -12.80
C LEU A 260 1.76 -19.44 -11.88
N LEU A 261 2.97 -20.01 -11.85
CA LEU A 261 4.03 -19.51 -10.97
C LEU A 261 4.51 -18.11 -11.38
N GLU A 262 4.66 -17.85 -12.68
CA GLU A 262 5.03 -16.52 -13.20
C GLU A 262 3.98 -15.46 -12.83
N THR A 263 2.70 -15.80 -12.95
CA THR A 263 1.60 -14.88 -12.61
C THR A 263 1.46 -14.67 -11.11
N GLN A 264 1.62 -15.72 -10.29
CA GLN A 264 1.66 -15.60 -8.84
C GLN A 264 2.85 -14.77 -8.37
N GLN A 265 4.04 -14.98 -8.96
CA GLN A 265 5.21 -14.18 -8.65
C GLN A 265 4.96 -12.71 -8.99
N ALA A 266 4.45 -12.40 -10.18
CA ALA A 266 4.09 -11.04 -10.57
C ALA A 266 3.08 -10.41 -9.58
N ALA A 267 1.99 -11.12 -9.24
CA ALA A 267 0.99 -10.64 -8.29
C ALA A 267 1.58 -10.40 -6.88
N ASN A 268 2.45 -11.30 -6.40
CA ASN A 268 3.13 -11.16 -5.11
C ASN A 268 4.10 -9.96 -5.12
N THR A 269 4.83 -9.73 -6.21
CA THR A 269 5.70 -8.54 -6.33
C THR A 269 4.91 -7.23 -6.32
N LEU A 270 3.77 -7.18 -7.02
CA LEU A 270 2.86 -6.03 -7.00
C LEU A 270 2.29 -5.79 -5.60
N MET A 271 1.90 -6.86 -4.90
CA MET A 271 1.37 -6.76 -3.53
C MET A 271 2.44 -6.30 -2.54
N ALA A 272 3.67 -6.79 -2.67
CA ALA A 272 4.80 -6.36 -1.83
C ALA A 272 5.13 -4.88 -2.08
N HIS A 273 5.11 -4.44 -3.35
CA HIS A 273 5.26 -3.04 -3.72
C HIS A 273 4.15 -2.18 -3.10
N ALA A 274 2.88 -2.59 -3.27
CA ALA A 274 1.73 -1.93 -2.69
C ALA A 274 1.85 -1.72 -1.18
N ALA A 275 2.25 -2.78 -0.47
CA ALA A 275 2.43 -2.77 0.97
C ALA A 275 3.58 -1.84 1.38
N SER A 276 4.69 -1.85 0.64
CA SER A 276 5.82 -0.95 0.86
C SER A 276 5.41 0.51 0.66
N SER A 277 4.72 0.83 -0.44
CA SER A 277 4.23 2.17 -0.72
C SER A 277 3.21 2.63 0.32
N GLY A 278 2.38 1.74 0.87
CA GLY A 278 1.47 2.09 1.96
C GLY A 278 2.20 2.43 3.26
N LEU A 279 3.31 1.76 3.55
CA LEU A 279 4.12 1.99 4.76
C LEU A 279 4.92 3.30 4.70
N THR A 280 5.27 3.80 3.51
CA THR A 280 6.01 5.07 3.40
C THR A 280 5.18 6.30 3.76
N TYR A 281 3.85 6.19 3.78
CA TYR A 281 2.93 7.29 4.10
C TYR A 281 2.26 7.15 5.48
N LEU A 282 2.67 6.16 6.27
CA LEU A 282 2.28 5.99 7.68
C LEU A 282 3.33 6.63 8.59
#